data_AF-A0A2V8FXD4-F1
#
_entry.id   AF-A0A2V8FXD4-F1
#
_cell.length_a   1.000
_cell.length_b   1.000
_cell.length_c   1.000
_cell.angle_alpha   90.00
_cell.angle_beta   90.00
_cell.angle_gamma   90.00
#
_symmetry.space_group_name_H-M   'P 1'
#
loop_
_entity.id
_entity.type
_entity.pdbx_description
1 polymer ?
#
loop_
_entity_poly.entity_id
_entity_poly.type
_entity_poly.pdbx_seq_one_letter_code
_entity_poly.pdbx_strand_id
1 'polypeptide(L)' 'MHKLHAVAAAIAVWTLVAQGSETTLALVEGRIYPSPDAAPIDDGVVIVVGATIAAVGPPDGIPYYLKEAGRQMC' A
#
# COMPACT_ATOMS: atom_id res chain seq x y z
N MET A 1 42.76 8.38 -35.26
CA MET A 1 42.28 7.23 -34.47
C MET A 1 41.63 7.77 -33.20
N HIS A 2 40.28 7.75 -33.20
CA HIS A 2 39.32 7.61 -32.08
C HIS A 2 39.66 8.27 -30.72
N LYS A 3 39.20 9.50 -30.41
CA LYS A 3 37.86 9.87 -29.87
C LYS A 3 37.28 8.90 -28.83
N LEU A 4 37.86 8.80 -27.62
CA LEU A 4 37.26 8.06 -26.50
C LEU A 4 37.64 8.66 -25.13
N HIS A 5 36.98 9.74 -24.70
CA HIS A 5 37.03 10.21 -23.30
C HIS A 5 35.64 10.48 -22.71
N ALA A 6 34.57 9.97 -23.30
CA ALA A 6 33.20 10.23 -22.85
C ALA A 6 32.41 8.93 -22.68
N VAL A 7 32.91 8.00 -21.87
CA VAL A 7 32.16 6.80 -21.47
C VAL A 7 32.33 6.58 -19.98
N ALA A 8 31.95 7.57 -19.16
CA ALA A 8 31.91 7.39 -17.70
C ALA A 8 30.71 8.06 -17.02
N ALA A 9 29.89 8.83 -17.75
CA ALA A 9 28.77 9.57 -17.16
C ALA A 9 27.38 9.03 -17.53
N ALA A 10 27.29 7.96 -18.32
CA ALA A 10 26.00 7.45 -18.83
C ALA A 10 25.41 6.26 -18.05
N ILE A 11 26.09 5.75 -17.02
CA ILE A 11 25.62 4.59 -16.21
C ILE A 11 25.20 5.04 -14.80
N ALA A 12 24.81 6.30 -14.63
CA ALA A 12 24.26 6.80 -13.35
C ALA A 12 22.76 7.14 -13.45
N VAL A 13 22.12 6.85 -14.58
CA VAL A 13 20.74 7.29 -14.89
C VAL A 13 19.78 6.10 -15.03
N TRP A 14 19.96 5.02 -14.27
CA TRP A 14 19.00 3.90 -14.28
C TRP A 14 18.61 3.36 -12.91
N THR A 15 19.23 3.84 -11.83
CA THR A 15 18.74 3.57 -10.46
C THR A 15 17.86 4.71 -10.01
N LEU A 16 16.80 5.01 -10.77
CA LEU A 16 15.64 5.68 -10.19
C LEU A 16 15.02 4.66 -9.22
N VAL A 17 15.52 4.67 -7.98
CA VAL A 17 14.88 3.95 -6.88
C VAL A 17 13.45 4.46 -6.85
N ALA A 18 12.50 3.60 -7.19
CA ALA A 18 11.11 3.83 -6.89
C ALA A 18 10.99 3.88 -5.37
N GLN A 19 11.15 5.07 -4.79
CA GLN A 19 10.77 5.35 -3.41
C GLN A 19 9.23 5.39 -3.41
N GLY A 20 8.62 4.22 -3.57
CA GLY A 20 7.19 4.06 -3.35
C GLY A 20 6.97 4.33 -1.88
N SER A 21 6.41 5.50 -1.55
CA SER A 21 5.83 5.71 -0.23
C SER A 21 4.76 4.63 -0.08
N GLU A 22 4.87 3.79 0.94
CA GLU A 22 3.88 2.76 1.27
C GLU A 22 2.58 3.49 1.64
N THR A 23 1.74 3.79 0.64
CA THR A 23 0.47 4.47 0.84
C THR A 23 -0.45 3.57 1.63
N THR A 24 -1.00 4.07 2.73
CA THR A 24 -2.04 3.36 3.47
C THR A 24 -3.41 3.85 3.02
N LEU A 25 -4.33 2.93 2.73
CA LEU A 25 -5.71 3.23 2.38
C LEU A 25 -6.63 2.47 3.32
N ALA A 26 -7.70 3.12 3.77
CA ALA A 26 -8.78 2.49 4.49
C ALA A 26 -10.08 2.57 3.66
N LEU A 27 -10.73 1.42 3.45
CA LEU A 27 -12.11 1.35 3.03
C LEU A 27 -12.94 1.07 4.27
N VAL A 28 -13.89 1.95 4.58
CA VAL A 28 -14.68 1.93 5.82
C VAL A 28 -16.17 1.89 5.52
N GLU A 29 -16.96 1.42 6.49
CA GLU A 29 -18.43 1.39 6.45
C GLU A 29 -19.01 0.56 5.29
N GLY A 30 -18.24 -0.41 4.79
CA GLY A 30 -18.62 -1.26 3.67
C GLY A 30 -19.17 -2.61 4.11
N ARG A 31 -20.04 -3.22 3.30
CA ARG A 31 -20.33 -4.66 3.44
C ARG A 31 -19.23 -5.47 2.73
N ILE A 32 -18.45 -6.23 3.50
CA ILE A 32 -17.29 -6.98 3.00
C ILE A 32 -17.63 -8.46 2.88
N TYR A 33 -17.23 -9.07 1.77
CA TYR A 33 -17.29 -10.51 1.52
C TYR A 33 -15.85 -11.05 1.50
N PRO A 34 -15.29 -11.49 2.64
CA PRO A 34 -13.85 -11.79 2.75
C PRO A 34 -13.44 -13.09 2.06
N SER A 35 -14.37 -14.02 1.88
CA SER A 35 -14.19 -15.24 1.09
C SER A 35 -15.56 -15.74 0.58
N PRO A 36 -15.61 -16.63 -0.43
CA PRO A 36 -16.86 -17.12 -0.99
C PRO A 36 -17.77 -17.84 0.02
N ASP A 37 -17.18 -18.51 1.01
CA ASP A 37 -17.89 -19.36 1.97
C ASP A 37 -18.09 -18.71 3.35
N ALA A 38 -17.46 -17.55 3.59
CA ALA A 38 -17.57 -16.85 4.87
C ALA A 38 -18.81 -15.95 4.91
N ALA A 39 -19.35 -15.76 6.11
CA ALA A 39 -20.40 -14.78 6.34
C ALA A 39 -19.90 -13.35 6.01
N PRO A 40 -20.75 -12.48 5.44
CA PRO A 40 -20.39 -11.09 5.20
C PRO A 40 -20.13 -10.33 6.50
N ILE A 41 -19.25 -9.34 6.45
CA ILE A 41 -18.99 -8.40 7.53
C ILE A 41 -19.74 -7.11 7.20
N ASP A 42 -20.74 -6.79 8.01
CA ASP A 42 -21.42 -5.49 7.97
C ASP A 42 -20.57 -4.43 8.68
N ASP A 43 -20.62 -3.18 8.20
CA ASP A 43 -19.78 -2.07 8.68
C ASP A 43 -18.28 -2.43 8.72
N GLY A 44 -17.85 -3.21 7.73
CA GLY A 44 -16.51 -3.74 7.64
C GLY A 44 -15.49 -2.70 7.23
N VAL A 45 -14.25 -2.94 7.67
CA VAL A 45 -13.07 -2.15 7.33
C VAL A 45 -12.04 -3.03 6.62
N VAL A 46 -11.46 -2.49 5.54
CA VAL A 46 -10.25 -3.04 4.89
C VAL A 46 -9.13 -2.01 4.99
N ILE A 47 -7.98 -2.43 5.52
CA ILE A 47 -6.75 -1.63 5.49
C ILE A 47 -5.82 -2.22 4.44
N VAL A 48 -5.39 -1.38 3.51
CA VAL A 48 -4.39 -1.69 2.48
C VAL A 48 -3.14 -0.86 2.74
N VAL A 49 -1.98 -1.50 2.77
CA VAL A 49 -0.67 -0.84 2.88
C VAL A 49 0.12 -1.20 1.62
N GLY A 50 0.39 -0.19 0.77
CA GLY A 50 0.95 -0.41 -0.55
C GLY A 50 0.03 -1.28 -1.41
N ALA A 51 0.51 -2.47 -1.79
CA ALA A 51 -0.23 -3.46 -2.56
C ALA A 51 -0.79 -4.62 -1.70
N THR A 52 -0.66 -4.54 -0.38
CA THR A 52 -0.98 -5.64 0.55
C THR A 52 -2.19 -5.29 1.40
N ILE A 53 -3.14 -6.23 1.50
CA ILE A 53 -4.22 -6.14 2.49
C ILE A 53 -3.62 -6.45 3.86
N ALA A 54 -3.54 -5.44 4.72
CA ALA A 54 -2.95 -5.54 6.05
C ALA A 54 -3.94 -6.04 7.10
N ALA A 55 -5.23 -5.71 6.95
CA ALA A 55 -6.30 -6.17 7.84
C ALA A 55 -7.68 -6.10 7.17
N VAL A 56 -8.57 -7.01 7.59
CA VAL A 56 -9.99 -7.04 7.22
C VAL A 56 -10.78 -7.43 8.47
N GLY A 57 -11.84 -6.70 8.79
CA GLY A 57 -12.64 -7.00 9.98
C GLY A 57 -13.68 -5.93 10.31
N PRO A 58 -14.45 -6.13 11.39
CA PRO A 58 -15.26 -5.05 11.97
C PRO A 58 -14.36 -3.93 12.55
N PRO A 59 -14.88 -2.71 12.79
CA PRO A 59 -14.06 -1.53 13.14
C PRO A 59 -13.30 -1.64 14.48
N ASP A 60 -13.76 -2.52 15.37
CA ASP A 60 -13.17 -2.86 16.67
C ASP A 60 -12.13 -4.00 16.58
N GLY A 61 -12.18 -4.79 15.51
CA GLY A 61 -11.22 -5.87 15.23
C GLY A 61 -9.95 -5.41 14.51
N ILE A 62 -9.90 -4.17 14.01
CA ILE A 62 -8.72 -3.62 13.33
C ILE A 62 -7.69 -3.14 14.37
N PRO A 63 -6.44 -3.62 14.31
CA PRO A 63 -5.38 -3.18 15.23
C PRO A 63 -5.17 -1.67 15.19
N TYR A 64 -5.01 -1.05 16.36
CA TYR A 64 -4.90 0.40 16.51
C TYR A 64 -3.79 1.03 15.65
N TYR A 65 -2.62 0.39 15.58
CA TYR A 65 -1.48 0.90 14.80
C TYR A 65 -1.74 0.94 13.28
N LEU A 66 -2.67 0.12 12.78
CA LEU A 66 -3.11 0.18 11.38
C LEU A 66 -4.19 1.26 11.17
N LYS A 67 -4.97 1.57 12.21
CA LYS A 67 -6.01 2.61 12.17
C LYS A 67 -5.43 4.02 12.08
N GLU A 68 -4.29 4.28 12.73
CA GLU A 68 -3.62 5.58 12.62
C GLU A 68 -3.03 5.82 11.24
N ALA A 69 -2.52 4.78 10.59
CA ALA A 69 -1.96 4.87 9.24
C ALA A 69 -3.01 5.24 8.18
N GLY A 70 -4.26 4.78 8.32
CA GLY A 70 -5.36 5.13 7.42
C GLY A 70 -6.02 6.49 7.70
N ARG A 71 -5.93 7.01 8.94
CA ARG A 71 -6.60 8.26 9.34
C ARG A 71 -5.89 9.56 8.95
N GLN A 72 -4.60 9.50 8.59
CA GLN A 72 -3.83 10.71 8.22
C GLN A 72 -4.21 11.30 6.84
N MET A 73 -5.18 10.71 6.15
CA MET A 73 -5.55 11.07 4.78
C MET A 73 -7.00 11.57 4.66
N CYS A 74 -7.72 11.72 5.79
CA CYS A 74 -9.04 12.33 5.86
C CYS A 74 -8.97 13.78 6.35
#